data_AF-A0A529MEP0-F1
#
_entry.id   AF-A0A529MEP0-F1
#
_cell.length_a   1.000
_cell.length_b   1.000
_cell.length_c   1.000
_cell.angle_alpha   90.00
_cell.angle_beta   90.00
_cell.angle_gamma   90.00
#
_symmetry.space_group_name_H-M   'P 1'
#
loop_
_entity.id
_entity.type
_entity.pdbx_description
1 polymer ?
#
loop_
_entity_poly.entity_id
_entity_poly.type
_entity_poly.pdbx_seq_one_letter_code
_entity_poly.pdbx_strand_id
1 'polypeptide(L)'
;ILACSFTLTEFALFIDTLRLASDETDRSGRVNADWEVLSNTRHLVTLSCGMRVSPTSSLRDPMEFDYIVVVGGRSSNGQAVDGQTIK
;
A
#
# COMPACT_ATOMS: atom_id res chain seq x y z
N ILE A 1 1.82 -2.89 1.91
CA ILE A 1 1.17 -4.07 1.29
C ILE A 1 -0.34 -3.80 1.19
N LEU A 2 -0.95 -4.06 0.03
CA LEU A 2 -2.40 -3.89 -0.18
C LEU A 2 -3.14 -5.22 -0.05
N ALA A 3 -4.12 -5.30 0.84
CA ALA A 3 -5.03 -6.44 0.95
C ALA A 3 -6.05 -6.47 -0.18
N CYS A 4 -6.69 -7.63 -0.40
CA CYS A 4 -7.83 -7.74 -1.30
C CYS A 4 -8.97 -6.82 -0.84
N SER A 5 -9.56 -6.06 -1.77
CA SER A 5 -10.70 -5.17 -1.49
C SER A 5 -10.44 -4.18 -0.34
N PHE A 6 -9.21 -3.67 -0.24
CA PHE A 6 -8.85 -2.69 0.79
C PHE A 6 -9.62 -1.37 0.66
N THR A 7 -9.76 -0.65 1.77
CA THR A 7 -10.50 0.61 1.82
C THR A 7 -9.65 1.73 1.22
N LEU A 8 -10.19 2.43 0.22
CA LEU A 8 -9.49 3.56 -0.42
C LEU A 8 -9.12 4.64 0.59
N THR A 9 -10.03 5.02 1.48
CA THR A 9 -9.81 6.08 2.46
C THR A 9 -8.67 5.75 3.42
N GLU A 10 -8.58 4.50 3.89
CA GLU A 10 -7.50 4.06 4.79
C GLU A 10 -6.13 4.20 4.11
N PHE A 11 -6.02 3.74 2.87
CA PHE A 11 -4.80 3.89 2.10
C PHE A 11 -4.48 5.35 1.77
N ALA A 12 -5.46 6.09 1.26
CA ALA A 12 -5.27 7.46 0.80
C ALA A 12 -4.85 8.39 1.93
N LEU A 13 -5.53 8.34 3.07
CA LEU A 13 -5.20 9.19 4.21
C LEU A 13 -3.84 8.84 4.82
N PHE A 14 -3.47 7.55 4.86
CA PHE A 14 -2.16 7.13 5.35
C PHE A 14 -1.03 7.69 4.48
N ILE A 15 -1.13 7.49 3.16
CA ILE A 15 -0.14 7.98 2.20
C ILE A 15 -0.10 9.51 2.17
N ASP A 16 -1.25 10.16 2.26
CA ASP A 16 -1.32 11.62 2.27
C ASP A 16 -0.65 12.22 3.52
N THR A 17 -0.89 11.61 4.68
CA THR A 17 -0.23 12.01 5.94
C THR A 17 1.28 11.83 5.86
N LEU A 18 1.76 10.67 5.36
CA LEU A 18 3.19 10.44 5.15
C LEU A 18 3.79 11.44 4.17
N ARG A 19 3.10 11.74 3.07
CA ARG A 19 3.54 12.70 2.07
C ARG A 19 3.68 14.10 2.64
N LEU A 20 2.73 14.55 3.46
CA LEU A 20 2.78 15.85 4.12
C LEU A 20 3.89 15.92 5.17
N ALA A 21 4.09 14.84 5.95
CA ALA A 21 5.14 14.78 6.96
C ALA A 21 6.55 14.59 6.35
N SER A 22 6.63 14.01 5.16
CA SER A 22 7.88 13.76 4.43
C SER A 22 8.44 15.01 3.78
N ASP A 23 7.68 16.10 3.74
CA ASP A 23 8.03 17.31 3.01
C ASP A 23 8.67 18.38 3.90
N GLU A 24 9.58 19.16 3.33
CA GLU A 24 10.19 20.34 3.98
C GLU A 24 9.58 21.65 3.48
N THR A 25 9.06 21.67 2.26
CA THR A 25 8.43 22.84 1.62
C THR A 25 7.29 22.35 0.76
N ASP A 26 6.07 22.89 0.91
CA ASP A 26 4.78 22.50 0.28
C ASP A 26 4.80 22.07 -1.21
N ARG A 27 5.54 21.00 -1.53
CA ARG A 27 5.87 20.49 -2.87
C ARG A 27 5.50 19.03 -2.99
N SER A 28 4.92 18.44 -1.94
CA SER A 28 4.50 17.05 -1.91
C SER A 28 5.67 16.08 -2.08
N GLY A 29 6.85 16.46 -1.57
CA GLY A 29 8.09 15.71 -1.73
C GLY A 29 8.17 14.44 -0.88
N ARG A 30 8.97 13.47 -1.35
CA ARG A 30 9.39 12.29 -0.60
C ARG A 30 10.80 12.52 -0.05
N VAL A 31 10.95 13.47 0.87
CA VAL A 31 12.27 13.91 1.36
C VAL A 31 12.70 13.10 2.58
N ASN A 32 11.84 13.08 3.61
CA ASN A 32 12.14 12.42 4.89
C ASN A 32 11.60 10.98 4.99
N ALA A 33 10.70 10.61 4.08
CA ALA A 33 10.12 9.28 3.98
C ALA A 33 9.82 8.94 2.52
N ASP A 34 10.20 7.74 2.11
CA ASP A 34 9.81 7.12 0.86
C ASP A 34 8.94 5.88 1.14
N TRP A 35 8.16 5.46 0.16
CA TRP A 35 7.26 4.32 0.30
C TRP A 35 7.00 3.64 -1.04
N GLU A 36 6.82 2.32 -0.97
CA GLU A 36 6.37 1.53 -2.10
C GLU A 36 5.06 0.82 -1.81
N VAL A 37 4.23 0.72 -2.85
CA VAL A 37 3.01 -0.08 -2.83
C VAL A 37 3.37 -1.48 -3.34
N LEU A 38 3.57 -2.39 -2.41
CA LEU A 38 3.97 -3.78 -2.67
C LEU A 38 2.77 -4.67 -3.00
N SER A 39 2.94 -5.51 -4.02
CA SER A 39 2.03 -6.61 -4.36
C SER A 39 2.79 -7.77 -4.99
N ASN A 40 2.27 -8.99 -4.86
CA ASN A 40 2.78 -10.16 -5.58
C ASN A 40 2.42 -10.17 -7.08
N THR A 41 1.52 -9.28 -7.51
CA THR A 41 1.13 -9.16 -8.92
C THR A 41 1.53 -7.81 -9.50
N ARG A 42 1.79 -7.79 -10.82
CA ARG A 42 1.93 -6.55 -11.60
C ARG A 42 0.59 -6.00 -12.09
N HIS A 43 -0.50 -6.74 -11.85
CA HIS A 43 -1.84 -6.30 -12.21
C HIS A 43 -2.35 -5.24 -11.24
N LEU A 44 -3.30 -4.44 -11.72
CA LEU A 44 -3.98 -3.48 -10.88
C LEU A 44 -4.73 -4.19 -9.74
N VAL A 45 -4.59 -3.67 -8.53
CA VAL A 45 -5.31 -4.14 -7.35
C VAL A 45 -6.63 -3.39 -7.24
N THR A 46 -7.73 -4.13 -7.16
CA THR A 46 -9.08 -3.56 -7.06
C THR A 46 -9.42 -3.25 -5.60
N LEU A 47 -9.79 -1.99 -5.38
CA LEU A 47 -10.28 -1.42 -4.13
C LEU A 47 -11.72 -1.86 -3.84
N SER A 48 -12.17 -1.75 -2.59
CA SER A 48 -13.57 -2.03 -2.23
C SER A 48 -14.59 -1.19 -2.99
N CYS A 49 -14.22 0.03 -3.41
CA CYS A 49 -15.06 0.93 -4.20
C CYS A 49 -15.02 0.67 -5.72
N GLY A 50 -14.35 -0.40 -6.17
CA GLY A 50 -14.24 -0.75 -7.59
C GLY A 50 -13.18 0.03 -8.38
N MET A 51 -12.53 1.02 -7.77
CA MET A 51 -11.34 1.67 -8.33
C MET A 51 -10.15 0.71 -8.32
N ARG A 52 -9.13 1.02 -9.15
CA ARG A 52 -7.96 0.19 -9.33
C ARG A 52 -6.68 1.00 -9.17
N VAL A 53 -5.68 0.45 -8.49
CA VAL A 53 -4.35 1.06 -8.33
C VAL A 53 -3.26 0.10 -8.79
N SER A 54 -2.22 0.68 -9.40
CA SER A 54 -1.03 -0.08 -9.77
C SER A 54 -0.11 -0.19 -8.55
N PRO A 55 0.36 -1.40 -8.21
CA PRO A 55 1.54 -1.55 -7.34
C PRO A 55 2.72 -0.79 -7.95
N THR A 56 3.57 -0.23 -7.09
CA THR A 56 4.80 0.43 -7.53
C THR A 56 5.99 -0.53 -7.54
N SER A 57 5.88 -1.67 -6.85
CA SER A 57 6.96 -2.65 -6.70
C SER A 57 6.41 -4.05 -6.38
N SER A 58 7.18 -5.08 -6.71
CA SER A 58 6.88 -6.46 -6.30
C SER A 58 7.18 -6.69 -4.82
N LEU A 59 6.82 -7.85 -4.28
CA LEU A 59 7.34 -8.25 -2.97
C LEU A 59 8.89 -8.27 -3.00
N ARG A 60 9.52 -7.64 -2.01
CA ARG A 60 10.98 -7.59 -1.79
C ARG A 60 11.30 -8.07 -0.38
N ASP A 61 12.58 -8.17 -0.03
CA ASP A 61 13.00 -8.54 1.32
C ASP A 61 12.41 -7.55 2.35
N PRO A 62 11.63 -8.02 3.34
CA PRO A 62 11.10 -7.17 4.40
C PRO A 62 12.16 -6.35 5.13
N MET A 63 13.41 -6.83 5.19
CA MET A 63 14.53 -6.14 5.84
C MET A 63 15.00 -4.89 5.08
N GLU A 64 14.56 -4.68 3.84
CA GLU A 64 14.83 -3.46 3.07
C GLU A 64 13.94 -2.27 3.52
N PHE A 65 12.96 -2.49 4.39
CA PHE A 65 12.01 -1.47 4.82
C PHE A 65 12.10 -1.22 6.33
N ASP A 66 12.12 0.05 6.73
CA ASP A 66 12.03 0.42 8.15
C ASP A 66 10.65 0.10 8.74
N TYR A 67 9.60 0.21 7.92
CA TYR A 67 8.22 0.00 8.31
C TYR A 67 7.44 -0.74 7.22
N ILE A 68 6.65 -1.72 7.63
CA ILE A 68 5.69 -2.41 6.75
C ILE A 68 4.29 -2.14 7.25
N VAL A 69 3.50 -1.49 6.39
CA VAL A 69 2.07 -1.23 6.65
C VAL A 69 1.23 -2.11 5.76
N VAL A 70 0.26 -2.80 6.37
CA VAL A 70 -0.73 -3.62 5.69
C VAL A 70 -2.06 -2.86 5.73
N VAL A 71 -2.56 -2.46 4.57
CA VAL A 71 -3.87 -1.81 4.47
C VAL A 71 -4.93 -2.86 4.18
N GLY A 72 -5.80 -3.07 5.16
CA GLY A 72 -6.87 -4.07 5.13
C GLY A 72 -8.12 -3.63 4.41
N GLY A 73 -9.06 -4.56 4.28
CA GLY A 73 -10.37 -4.35 3.69
C GLY A 73 -11.36 -5.40 4.15
N ARG A 74 -12.62 -5.22 3.77
CA ARG A 74 -13.65 -6.24 4.00
C ARG A 74 -13.40 -7.41 3.05
N SER A 75 -12.72 -8.45 3.54
CA SER A 75 -12.61 -9.71 2.82
C SER A 75 -13.87 -10.54 3.03
N SER A 76 -14.65 -10.76 1.97
CA SER A 76 -15.83 -11.63 2.02
C SER A 76 -15.48 -13.12 2.04
N ASN A 77 -14.24 -13.49 1.66
CA ASN A 77 -13.87 -14.86 1.32
C ASN A 77 -12.80 -15.45 2.27
N GLY A 78 -12.54 -14.82 3.42
CA GLY A 78 -11.62 -15.34 4.44
C GLY A 78 -10.12 -15.21 4.13
N GLN A 79 -9.76 -14.74 2.94
CA GLN A 79 -8.38 -14.48 2.54
C GLN A 79 -8.16 -12.97 2.37
N ALA A 80 -7.35 -12.37 3.24
CA ALA A 80 -7.07 -10.93 3.23
C ALA A 80 -5.95 -10.56 2.25
N VAL A 81 -4.95 -11.42 2.10
CA VAL A 81 -3.80 -11.24 1.19
C VAL A 81 -3.50 -12.55 0.47
N ASP A 82 -2.83 -12.48 -0.68
CA ASP A 82 -2.44 -13.70 -1.39
C ASP A 82 -1.45 -14.55 -0.58
N GLY A 83 -1.35 -15.84 -0.92
CA GLY A 83 -0.50 -16.77 -0.18
C GLY A 83 1.00 -16.55 -0.34
N GLN A 84 1.45 -15.74 -1.31
CA GLN A 84 2.87 -15.38 -1.45
C GLN A 84 3.24 -14.25 -0.50
N THR A 85 2.28 -13.39 -0.14
CA THR A 85 2.45 -12.33 0.85
C THR A 85 2.67 -12.87 2.28
N ILE A 86 2.22 -14.10 2.56
CA ILE A 86 2.29 -14.73 3.91
C ILE A 86 3.55 -15.60 4.08
N LYS A 87 4.31 -15.84 3.00
CA LYS A 87 5.51 -16.69 3.01
C LYS A 87 6.76 -15.85 3.20
#